data_AF-A0A8C1R059-F1
#
_entry.id   AF-A0A8C1R059-F1
#
_cell.length_a   1.000
_cell.length_b   1.000
_cell.length_c   1.000
_cell.angle_alpha   90.00
_cell.angle_beta   90.00
_cell.angle_gamma   90.00
#
_symmetry.space_group_name_H-M   'P 1'
#
loop_
_entity.id
_entity.type
_entity.pdbx_description
1 polymer ?
#
loop_
_entity_poly.entity_id
_entity_poly.type
_entity_poly.pdbx_seq_one_letter_code
_entity_poly.pdbx_strand_id
1 'polypeptide(L)'
;INYKLWKDTNKTECAKITNVLLKSRTGEFDLESIMFLKLRNLGIYDLGCIGDCINLERLDLSGNNITNLGPLSPLRRLLVLNLSANRISNLEPLSSCEGLQSLNVAGNVIPSVDNLHALKSLKKLESIRLKDNTYNYTNPVCKNSSYRTLILDIFPNMKVLDGERVVGRGSDLYQLCKDIDDTIKAGMYKNGQLPELPETKPWVDDGFWEIKRSNNAIVDEAYKQFSDVLHECRLLNSRAAHVISQNERTISLKNQPKQYAV
;
A
#
# COMPACT_ATOMS: atom_id res chain seq x y z
N ILE A 1 30.79 6.63 -15.62
CA ILE A 1 29.74 7.14 -16.55
C ILE A 1 28.56 6.18 -16.46
N ASN A 2 27.32 6.67 -16.32
CA ASN A 2 26.03 5.93 -16.24
C ASN A 2 25.31 5.75 -14.88
N TYR A 3 25.43 6.69 -13.94
CA TYR A 3 24.39 6.82 -12.87
C TYR A 3 23.16 7.62 -13.32
N LYS A 4 23.27 8.41 -14.39
CA LYS A 4 22.14 9.19 -14.97
C LYS A 4 21.28 8.36 -15.92
N LEU A 5 21.89 7.50 -16.75
CA LEU A 5 21.17 6.70 -17.75
C LEU A 5 20.30 5.57 -17.17
N TRP A 6 20.54 5.13 -15.92
CA TRP A 6 19.70 4.14 -15.22
C TRP A 6 18.42 4.71 -14.58
N LYS A 7 18.36 6.03 -14.38
CA LYS A 7 17.17 6.69 -13.82
C LYS A 7 16.11 7.00 -14.88
N ASP A 8 16.51 7.21 -16.12
CA ASP A 8 15.61 7.66 -17.18
C ASP A 8 14.98 6.50 -17.96
N THR A 9 15.63 5.33 -18.07
CA THR A 9 15.06 4.13 -18.72
C THR A 9 14.10 3.34 -17.82
N ASN A 10 14.17 3.48 -16.48
CA ASN A 10 13.30 2.76 -15.54
C ASN A 10 11.94 3.44 -15.27
N LYS A 11 11.72 4.67 -15.76
CA LYS A 11 10.44 5.37 -15.56
C LYS A 11 9.29 4.71 -16.33
N THR A 12 9.60 4.01 -17.43
CA THR A 12 8.63 3.26 -18.24
C THR A 12 8.39 1.84 -17.75
N GLU A 13 9.30 1.22 -16.99
CA GLU A 13 9.13 -0.14 -16.48
C GLU A 13 8.35 -0.23 -15.16
N CYS A 14 8.30 0.85 -14.36
CA CYS A 14 7.57 0.87 -13.08
C CYS A 14 6.08 1.26 -13.21
N ALA A 15 5.56 1.27 -14.42
CA ALA A 15 4.18 1.65 -14.73
C ALA A 15 3.15 0.54 -14.44
N LYS A 16 3.61 -0.71 -14.39
CA LYS A 16 2.78 -1.91 -14.19
C LYS A 16 3.40 -2.85 -13.16
N ILE A 17 2.57 -3.48 -12.32
CA ILE A 17 3.01 -4.56 -11.43
C ILE A 17 3.20 -5.84 -12.24
N THR A 18 4.45 -6.26 -12.37
CA THR A 18 4.87 -7.49 -13.05
C THR A 18 5.52 -8.46 -12.07
N ASN A 19 5.59 -9.74 -12.44
CA ASN A 19 6.27 -10.74 -11.63
C ASN A 19 7.76 -10.37 -11.41
N VAL A 20 8.41 -9.80 -12.42
CA VAL A 20 9.79 -9.28 -12.31
C VAL A 20 9.90 -8.18 -11.25
N LEU A 21 8.97 -7.22 -11.24
CA LEU A 21 8.93 -6.18 -10.21
C LEU A 21 8.73 -6.78 -8.82
N LEU A 22 7.75 -7.69 -8.67
CA LEU A 22 7.45 -8.33 -7.39
C LEU A 22 8.67 -9.10 -6.86
N LYS A 23 9.28 -9.96 -7.68
CA LYS A 23 10.50 -10.70 -7.34
C LYS A 23 11.66 -9.79 -6.97
N SER A 24 11.80 -8.63 -7.64
CA SER A 24 12.86 -7.67 -7.31
C SER A 24 12.66 -7.01 -5.94
N ARG A 25 11.41 -6.89 -5.48
CA ARG A 25 11.02 -6.20 -4.24
C ARG A 25 10.96 -7.13 -3.04
N THR A 26 10.45 -8.35 -3.23
CA THR A 26 10.25 -9.31 -2.15
C THR A 26 11.39 -10.31 -2.04
N GLY A 27 12.06 -10.63 -3.16
CA GLY A 27 13.00 -11.77 -3.23
C GLY A 27 12.32 -13.13 -3.34
N GLU A 28 10.99 -13.16 -3.28
CA GLU A 28 10.16 -14.36 -3.39
C GLU A 28 10.05 -14.82 -4.85
N PHE A 29 9.99 -16.12 -5.06
CA PHE A 29 9.83 -16.73 -6.39
C PHE A 29 8.39 -17.11 -6.70
N ASP A 30 7.60 -17.40 -5.65
CA ASP A 30 6.19 -17.74 -5.76
C ASP A 30 5.34 -16.57 -5.28
N LEU A 31 4.32 -16.20 -6.05
CA LEU A 31 3.47 -15.05 -5.71
C LEU A 31 2.62 -15.32 -4.45
N GLU A 32 2.30 -16.59 -4.19
CA GLU A 32 1.51 -17.00 -3.03
C GLU A 32 2.27 -16.85 -1.70
N SER A 33 3.60 -16.74 -1.68
CA SER A 33 4.36 -16.52 -0.45
C SER A 33 4.37 -15.05 -0.01
N ILE A 34 3.96 -14.12 -0.89
CA ILE A 34 4.00 -12.69 -0.63
C ILE A 34 2.84 -12.29 0.30
N MET A 35 3.17 -11.98 1.56
CA MET A 35 2.21 -11.50 2.56
C MET A 35 2.27 -9.99 2.79
N PHE A 36 3.44 -9.38 2.53
CA PHE A 36 3.72 -7.97 2.77
C PHE A 36 4.36 -7.35 1.53
N LEU A 37 3.80 -6.24 1.05
CA LEU A 37 4.32 -5.59 -0.14
C LEU A 37 4.25 -4.07 -0.04
N LYS A 38 5.37 -3.42 -0.34
CA LYS A 38 5.53 -1.95 -0.34
C LYS A 38 6.00 -1.49 -1.72
N LEU A 39 5.12 -0.76 -2.41
CA LEU A 39 5.31 -0.26 -3.78
C LEU A 39 5.01 1.24 -3.86
N ARG A 40 5.43 2.01 -2.86
CA ARG A 40 5.19 3.46 -2.75
C ARG A 40 6.02 4.28 -3.76
N ASN A 41 5.42 5.33 -4.32
CA ASN A 41 6.09 6.33 -5.18
C ASN A 41 6.82 5.77 -6.40
N LEU A 42 6.23 4.77 -7.07
CA LEU A 42 6.83 4.13 -8.24
C LEU A 42 6.23 4.60 -9.57
N GLY A 43 5.13 5.35 -9.54
CA GLY A 43 4.43 5.77 -10.77
C GLY A 43 3.60 4.65 -11.40
N ILE A 44 3.21 3.64 -10.61
CA ILE A 44 2.38 2.52 -11.04
C ILE A 44 0.99 3.05 -11.43
N TYR A 45 0.48 2.70 -12.60
CA TYR A 45 -0.92 2.94 -12.97
C TYR A 45 -1.69 1.64 -13.23
N ASP A 46 -0.99 0.54 -13.54
CA ASP A 46 -1.56 -0.78 -13.81
C ASP A 46 -1.15 -1.78 -12.71
N LEU A 47 -2.13 -2.35 -12.03
CA LEU A 47 -1.92 -3.30 -10.93
C LEU A 47 -1.57 -4.72 -11.39
N GLY A 48 -1.63 -5.02 -12.70
CA GLY A 48 -1.13 -6.24 -13.32
C GLY A 48 -1.42 -7.52 -12.53
N CYS A 49 -0.36 -8.27 -12.20
CA CYS A 49 -0.43 -9.57 -11.53
C CYS A 49 -0.60 -9.52 -10.00
N ILE A 50 -0.92 -8.36 -9.42
CA ILE A 50 -1.06 -8.26 -7.95
C ILE A 50 -2.14 -9.20 -7.40
N GLY A 51 -3.18 -9.50 -8.19
CA GLY A 51 -4.29 -10.38 -7.81
C GLY A 51 -3.88 -11.84 -7.59
N ASP A 52 -2.71 -12.24 -8.10
CA ASP A 52 -2.18 -13.59 -7.95
C ASP A 52 -1.50 -13.77 -6.57
N CYS A 53 -1.22 -12.69 -5.84
CA CYS A 53 -0.66 -12.72 -4.49
C CYS A 53 -1.74 -13.02 -3.45
N ILE A 54 -2.42 -14.17 -3.54
CA ILE A 54 -3.65 -14.49 -2.79
C ILE A 54 -3.50 -14.47 -1.25
N ASN A 55 -2.28 -14.58 -0.73
CA ASN A 55 -1.98 -14.52 0.70
C ASN A 55 -1.53 -13.13 1.18
N LEU A 56 -1.64 -12.10 0.34
CA LEU A 56 -1.24 -10.75 0.69
C LEU A 56 -2.13 -10.19 1.82
N GLU A 57 -1.50 -9.78 2.93
CA GLU A 57 -2.16 -9.24 4.11
C GLU A 57 -1.98 -7.72 4.23
N ARG A 58 -0.82 -7.19 3.80
CA ARG A 58 -0.52 -5.75 3.89
C ARG A 58 0.07 -5.24 2.59
N LEU A 59 -0.54 -4.19 2.05
CA LEU A 59 -0.15 -3.60 0.78
C LEU A 59 -0.07 -2.08 0.88
N ASP A 60 1.10 -1.52 0.60
CA ASP A 60 1.31 -0.08 0.44
C ASP A 60 1.54 0.28 -1.04
N LEU A 61 0.54 0.94 -1.64
CA LEU A 61 0.54 1.46 -3.01
C LEU A 61 0.46 2.99 -3.04
N SER A 62 0.83 3.67 -1.95
CA SER A 62 0.71 5.13 -1.86
C SER A 62 1.58 5.89 -2.87
N GLY A 63 1.12 7.07 -3.30
CA GLY A 63 1.89 7.96 -4.17
C GLY A 63 2.12 7.41 -5.58
N ASN A 64 1.13 6.71 -6.14
CA ASN A 64 1.17 6.17 -7.49
C ASN A 64 0.13 6.85 -8.39
N ASN A 65 -0.13 6.29 -9.57
CA ASN A 65 -1.03 6.82 -10.59
C ASN A 65 -2.23 5.88 -10.83
N ILE A 66 -2.61 5.10 -9.82
CA ILE A 66 -3.63 4.04 -9.93
C ILE A 66 -5.01 4.66 -10.08
N THR A 67 -5.79 4.15 -11.03
CA THR A 67 -7.21 4.49 -11.25
C THR A 67 -8.13 3.28 -11.11
N ASN A 68 -7.65 2.09 -11.46
CA ASN A 68 -8.41 0.85 -11.49
C ASN A 68 -7.94 -0.12 -10.40
N LEU A 69 -8.87 -0.51 -9.52
CA LEU A 69 -8.62 -1.45 -8.42
C LEU A 69 -9.04 -2.90 -8.72
N GLY A 70 -9.53 -3.18 -9.93
CA GLY A 70 -10.02 -4.51 -10.35
C GLY A 70 -9.11 -5.67 -9.94
N PRO A 71 -7.78 -5.59 -10.18
CA PRO A 71 -6.84 -6.64 -9.79
C PRO A 71 -6.71 -6.91 -8.28
N LEU A 72 -7.25 -6.04 -7.40
CA LEU A 72 -7.26 -6.30 -5.95
C LEU A 72 -8.43 -7.18 -5.50
N SER A 73 -9.47 -7.36 -6.32
CA SER A 73 -10.67 -8.12 -5.95
C SER A 73 -10.41 -9.54 -5.43
N PRO A 74 -9.41 -10.30 -5.94
CA PRO A 74 -9.10 -11.64 -5.44
C PRO A 74 -8.46 -11.68 -4.03
N LEU A 75 -7.97 -10.55 -3.51
CA LEU A 75 -7.14 -10.48 -2.30
C LEU A 75 -7.97 -10.51 -1.01
N ARG A 76 -8.67 -11.63 -0.78
CA ARG A 76 -9.59 -11.80 0.36
C ARG A 76 -8.92 -11.72 1.74
N ARG A 77 -7.61 -12.00 1.81
CA ARG A 77 -6.80 -11.99 3.03
C ARG A 77 -6.21 -10.62 3.37
N LEU A 78 -6.40 -9.62 2.49
CA LEU A 78 -5.86 -8.29 2.69
C LEU A 78 -6.47 -7.63 3.93
N LEU A 79 -5.63 -7.25 4.89
CA LEU A 79 -6.02 -6.65 6.16
C LEU A 79 -5.81 -5.14 6.16
N VAL A 80 -4.70 -4.68 5.56
CA VAL A 80 -4.29 -3.27 5.55
C VAL A 80 -3.90 -2.85 4.14
N LEU A 81 -4.54 -1.78 3.65
CA LEU A 81 -4.33 -1.28 2.30
C LEU A 81 -4.11 0.24 2.27
N ASN A 82 -2.91 0.65 1.86
CA ASN A 82 -2.61 2.04 1.57
C ASN A 82 -2.77 2.35 0.08
N LEU A 83 -3.69 3.23 -0.25
CA LEU A 83 -3.91 3.77 -1.59
C LEU A 83 -3.84 5.30 -1.60
N SER A 84 -3.31 5.94 -0.55
CA SER A 84 -3.25 7.39 -0.48
C SER A 84 -2.45 8.01 -1.63
N ALA A 85 -2.79 9.21 -2.08
CA ALA A 85 -2.14 9.91 -3.19
C ALA A 85 -2.12 9.07 -4.48
N ASN A 86 -3.31 8.72 -4.97
CA ASN A 86 -3.54 8.06 -6.26
C ASN A 86 -4.64 8.82 -7.02
N ARG A 87 -5.27 8.20 -8.04
CA ARG A 87 -6.31 8.80 -8.88
C ARG A 87 -7.60 7.96 -8.87
N ILE A 88 -7.93 7.40 -7.72
CA ILE A 88 -9.05 6.47 -7.55
C ILE A 88 -10.35 7.24 -7.37
N SER A 89 -11.39 6.86 -8.12
CA SER A 89 -12.76 7.35 -7.95
C SER A 89 -13.76 6.25 -7.63
N ASN A 90 -13.48 5.00 -8.02
CA ASN A 90 -14.33 3.84 -7.77
C ASN A 90 -13.65 2.86 -6.80
N LEU A 91 -14.37 2.50 -5.72
CA LEU A 91 -13.92 1.57 -4.69
C LEU A 91 -14.64 0.21 -4.74
N GLU A 92 -15.55 0.02 -5.69
CA GLU A 92 -16.32 -1.21 -5.85
C GLU A 92 -15.48 -2.50 -5.88
N PRO A 93 -14.30 -2.56 -6.53
CA PRO A 93 -13.47 -3.77 -6.50
C PRO A 93 -13.01 -4.21 -5.10
N LEU A 94 -12.95 -3.28 -4.14
CA LEU A 94 -12.55 -3.59 -2.77
C LEU A 94 -13.65 -4.31 -1.98
N SER A 95 -14.90 -4.36 -2.46
CA SER A 95 -16.02 -5.04 -1.80
C SER A 95 -15.79 -6.53 -1.55
N SER A 96 -14.87 -7.15 -2.30
CA SER A 96 -14.47 -8.56 -2.19
C SER A 96 -13.31 -8.80 -1.21
N CYS A 97 -12.66 -7.75 -0.71
CA CYS A 97 -11.56 -7.82 0.26
C CYS A 97 -12.10 -8.02 1.68
N GLU A 98 -12.78 -9.13 1.95
CA GLU A 98 -13.52 -9.40 3.20
C GLU A 98 -12.67 -9.31 4.48
N GLY A 99 -11.36 -9.51 4.37
CA GLY A 99 -10.40 -9.37 5.47
C GLY A 99 -10.08 -7.93 5.86
N LEU A 100 -10.44 -6.93 5.05
CA LEU A 100 -9.91 -5.58 5.14
C LEU A 100 -10.39 -4.88 6.43
N GLN A 101 -9.42 -4.42 7.22
CA GLN A 101 -9.63 -3.77 8.51
C GLN A 101 -9.28 -2.29 8.49
N SER A 102 -8.25 -1.93 7.72
CA SER A 102 -7.76 -0.55 7.64
C SER A 102 -7.49 -0.14 6.19
N LEU A 103 -8.13 0.93 5.77
CA LEU A 103 -8.05 1.47 4.42
C LEU A 103 -7.67 2.96 4.44
N ASN A 104 -6.62 3.32 3.71
CA ASN A 104 -6.29 4.72 3.47
C ASN A 104 -6.41 5.05 1.99
N VAL A 105 -7.30 5.98 1.67
CA VAL A 105 -7.58 6.49 0.33
C VAL A 105 -7.48 8.02 0.29
N ALA A 106 -6.82 8.65 1.25
CA ALA A 106 -6.62 10.10 1.28
C ALA A 106 -5.91 10.60 0.01
N GLY A 107 -6.32 11.75 -0.53
CA GLY A 107 -5.66 12.33 -1.71
C GLY A 107 -5.97 11.55 -2.98
N ASN A 108 -7.22 11.14 -3.14
CA ASN A 108 -7.76 10.53 -4.35
C ASN A 108 -8.87 11.45 -4.92
N VAL A 109 -9.67 10.92 -5.85
CA VAL A 109 -10.73 11.66 -6.56
C VAL A 109 -12.11 11.04 -6.31
N ILE A 110 -12.39 10.61 -5.08
CA ILE A 110 -13.70 10.05 -4.68
C ILE A 110 -14.74 11.19 -4.63
N PRO A 111 -15.74 11.19 -5.53
CA PRO A 111 -16.61 12.35 -5.73
C PRO A 111 -17.69 12.51 -4.66
N SER A 112 -18.33 11.42 -4.21
CA SER A 112 -19.41 11.45 -3.24
C SER A 112 -19.38 10.28 -2.26
N VAL A 113 -20.29 10.32 -1.27
CA VAL A 113 -20.48 9.23 -0.31
C VAL A 113 -21.04 7.96 -0.95
N ASP A 114 -21.71 8.08 -2.10
CA ASP A 114 -22.31 6.93 -2.79
C ASP A 114 -21.26 5.92 -3.23
N ASN A 115 -20.07 6.40 -3.60
CA ASN A 115 -18.92 5.56 -3.99
C ASN A 115 -18.39 4.70 -2.82
N LEU A 116 -18.77 5.00 -1.59
CA LEU A 116 -18.35 4.25 -0.40
C LEU A 116 -19.34 3.15 -0.03
N HIS A 117 -20.56 3.13 -0.60
CA HIS A 117 -21.54 2.09 -0.33
C HIS A 117 -21.04 0.68 -0.67
N ALA A 118 -20.17 0.53 -1.67
CA ALA A 118 -19.59 -0.75 -2.01
C ALA A 118 -18.73 -1.36 -0.89
N LEU A 119 -18.17 -0.51 0.00
CA LEU A 119 -17.40 -0.98 1.15
C LEU A 119 -18.28 -1.46 2.31
N LYS A 120 -19.60 -1.25 2.26
CA LYS A 120 -20.53 -1.65 3.34
C LYS A 120 -20.51 -3.15 3.61
N SER A 121 -20.14 -3.96 2.61
CA SER A 121 -19.96 -5.41 2.78
C SER A 121 -18.78 -5.78 3.68
N LEU A 122 -17.82 -4.87 3.87
CA LEU A 122 -16.59 -5.10 4.64
C LEU A 122 -16.84 -4.99 6.14
N LYS A 123 -17.40 -6.07 6.72
CA LYS A 123 -17.79 -6.14 8.13
C LYS A 123 -16.64 -5.94 9.13
N LYS A 124 -15.41 -6.18 8.69
CA LYS A 124 -14.19 -6.05 9.51
C LYS A 124 -13.53 -4.68 9.38
N LEU A 125 -14.05 -3.78 8.53
CA LEU A 125 -13.46 -2.47 8.31
C LEU A 125 -13.70 -1.58 9.54
N GLU A 126 -12.63 -1.23 10.24
CA GLU A 126 -12.66 -0.49 11.49
C GLU A 126 -12.00 0.89 11.38
N SER A 127 -11.15 1.08 10.38
CA SER A 127 -10.42 2.32 10.16
C SER A 127 -10.46 2.72 8.69
N ILE A 128 -10.94 3.93 8.40
CA ILE A 128 -10.88 4.52 7.06
C ILE A 128 -10.30 5.93 7.11
N ARG A 129 -9.44 6.26 6.14
CA ARG A 129 -8.89 7.61 5.95
C ARG A 129 -9.22 8.11 4.55
N LEU A 130 -10.09 9.12 4.45
CA LEU A 130 -10.51 9.82 3.23
C LEU A 130 -9.80 11.18 3.09
N LYS A 131 -9.34 11.76 4.19
CA LYS A 131 -8.44 12.92 4.20
C LYS A 131 -7.28 12.71 5.17
N ASP A 132 -6.17 13.40 4.91
CA ASP A 132 -4.98 13.44 5.76
C ASP A 132 -4.47 14.88 5.82
N ASN A 133 -4.59 15.50 7.01
CA ASN A 133 -4.17 16.88 7.21
C ASN A 133 -2.63 17.03 7.23
N THR A 134 -1.89 15.96 7.51
CA THR A 134 -0.40 15.97 7.58
C THR A 134 0.21 16.27 6.22
N TYR A 135 -0.38 15.70 5.17
CA TYR A 135 0.09 15.84 3.79
C TYR A 135 -0.86 16.69 2.93
N ASN A 136 -1.87 17.31 3.54
CA ASN A 136 -2.95 18.03 2.88
C ASN A 136 -3.61 17.21 1.75
N TYR A 137 -3.78 15.91 2.00
CA TYR A 137 -4.45 14.99 1.09
C TYR A 137 -5.94 15.00 1.40
N THR A 138 -6.77 15.24 0.41
CA THR A 138 -8.23 15.29 0.57
C THR A 138 -8.91 14.66 -0.63
N ASN A 139 -10.14 14.19 -0.44
CA ASN A 139 -11.02 13.74 -1.52
C ASN A 139 -12.15 14.77 -1.73
N PRO A 140 -12.72 14.90 -2.94
CA PRO A 140 -13.87 15.75 -3.17
C PRO A 140 -15.03 15.52 -2.19
N VAL A 141 -15.31 14.26 -1.81
CA VAL A 141 -16.33 13.91 -0.80
C VAL A 141 -16.14 14.63 0.55
N CYS A 142 -14.91 14.94 0.94
CA CYS A 142 -14.59 15.60 2.21
C CYS A 142 -14.95 17.09 2.23
N LYS A 143 -15.30 17.69 1.07
CA LYS A 143 -15.77 19.07 0.99
C LYS A 143 -17.19 19.25 1.54
N ASN A 144 -17.99 18.19 1.56
CA ASN A 144 -19.32 18.23 2.13
C ASN A 144 -19.23 18.31 3.66
N SER A 145 -19.83 19.32 4.29
CA SER A 145 -19.81 19.49 5.75
C SER A 145 -20.42 18.31 6.52
N SER A 146 -21.35 17.58 5.90
CA SER A 146 -22.02 16.42 6.47
C SER A 146 -21.31 15.09 6.17
N TYR A 147 -20.18 15.10 5.45
CA TYR A 147 -19.50 13.86 5.03
C TYR A 147 -19.25 12.93 6.21
N ARG A 148 -18.75 13.49 7.33
CA ARG A 148 -18.37 12.71 8.50
C ARG A 148 -19.57 11.95 9.06
N THR A 149 -20.70 12.61 9.25
CA THR A 149 -21.94 11.99 9.73
C THR A 149 -22.42 10.90 8.78
N LEU A 150 -22.45 11.17 7.47
CA LEU A 150 -22.87 10.20 6.45
C LEU A 150 -21.97 8.96 6.42
N ILE A 151 -20.65 9.10 6.58
CA ILE A 151 -19.74 7.95 6.69
C ILE A 151 -20.08 7.11 7.92
N LEU A 152 -20.33 7.73 9.06
CA LEU A 152 -20.66 7.02 10.30
C LEU A 152 -22.03 6.32 10.26
N ASP A 153 -22.95 6.83 9.44
CA ASP A 153 -24.23 6.17 9.16
C ASP A 153 -24.05 4.95 8.25
N ILE A 154 -23.16 5.02 7.25
CA ILE A 154 -22.84 3.90 6.35
C ILE A 154 -22.07 2.80 7.10
N PHE A 155 -21.12 3.17 7.95
CA PHE A 155 -20.22 2.26 8.66
C PHE A 155 -20.42 2.36 10.18
N PRO A 156 -21.43 1.68 10.74
CA PRO A 156 -21.78 1.88 12.14
C PRO A 156 -20.71 1.41 13.12
N ASN A 157 -19.84 0.47 12.75
CA ASN A 157 -18.77 -0.09 13.59
C ASN A 157 -17.41 0.60 13.41
N MET A 158 -17.35 1.74 12.72
CA MET A 158 -16.11 2.46 12.47
C MET A 158 -15.49 2.93 13.78
N LYS A 159 -14.22 2.58 14.03
CA LYS A 159 -13.44 3.00 15.20
C LYS A 159 -12.63 4.26 14.94
N VAL A 160 -12.10 4.40 13.72
CA VAL A 160 -11.22 5.52 13.32
C VAL A 160 -11.64 6.06 11.96
N LEU A 161 -11.86 7.37 11.88
CA LEU A 161 -12.17 8.09 10.64
C LEU A 161 -11.21 9.27 10.49
N ASP A 162 -10.45 9.29 9.39
CA ASP A 162 -9.48 10.34 9.05
C ASP A 162 -8.36 10.51 10.09
N GLY A 163 -8.00 9.43 10.79
CA GLY A 163 -7.05 9.46 11.90
C GLY A 163 -7.64 9.92 13.23
N GLU A 164 -8.89 10.39 13.24
CA GLU A 164 -9.61 10.73 14.46
C GLU A 164 -10.40 9.53 14.96
N ARG A 165 -10.35 9.28 16.27
CA ARG A 165 -11.19 8.27 16.89
C ARG A 165 -12.65 8.66 16.79
N VAL A 166 -13.50 7.72 16.37
CA VAL A 166 -14.95 7.89 16.40
C VAL A 166 -15.41 7.70 17.84
N VAL A 167 -15.85 8.79 18.47
CA VAL A 167 -16.30 8.78 19.88
C VAL A 167 -17.63 8.03 19.98
N GLY A 168 -17.77 7.17 21.01
CA GLY A 168 -19.05 6.54 21.37
C GLY A 168 -19.30 5.14 20.79
N ARG A 169 -18.35 4.54 20.05
CA ARG A 169 -18.47 3.14 19.60
C ARG A 169 -17.12 2.43 19.73
N GLY A 170 -17.00 1.54 20.73
CA GLY A 170 -15.90 0.57 20.79
C GLY A 170 -15.06 0.47 22.07
N SER A 171 -15.38 1.12 23.19
CA SER A 171 -14.86 0.69 24.51
C SER A 171 -15.58 1.38 25.67
N ASP A 172 -16.25 0.60 26.52
CA ASP A 172 -16.74 1.04 27.83
C ASP A 172 -15.60 1.61 28.67
N LEU A 173 -14.38 1.09 28.49
CA LEU A 173 -13.16 1.59 29.13
C LEU A 173 -12.85 3.05 28.75
N TYR A 174 -13.13 3.49 27.52
CA TYR A 174 -12.95 4.89 27.14
C TYR A 174 -14.06 5.77 27.68
N GLN A 175 -15.31 5.27 27.75
CA GLN A 175 -16.37 6.04 28.38
C GLN A 175 -16.08 6.22 29.87
N LEU A 176 -15.58 5.17 30.53
CA LEU A 176 -15.07 5.25 31.89
C LEU A 176 -13.91 6.25 32.02
N CYS A 177 -12.90 6.18 31.14
CA CYS A 177 -11.79 7.15 31.16
C CYS A 177 -12.26 8.58 30.88
N LYS A 178 -13.25 8.77 29.98
CA LYS A 178 -13.81 10.08 29.66
C LYS A 178 -14.67 10.61 30.80
N ASP A 179 -15.48 9.77 31.43
CA ASP A 179 -16.29 10.14 32.59
C ASP A 179 -15.38 10.48 33.77
N ILE A 180 -14.27 9.74 33.95
CA ILE A 180 -13.20 10.09 34.88
C ILE A 180 -12.57 11.43 34.51
N ASP A 181 -12.19 11.65 33.24
CA ASP A 181 -11.60 12.91 32.78
C ASP A 181 -12.56 14.09 32.94
N ASP A 182 -13.85 13.91 32.66
CA ASP A 182 -14.87 14.95 32.78
C ASP A 182 -15.22 15.20 34.27
N THR A 183 -15.13 14.18 35.13
CA THR A 183 -15.20 14.33 36.59
C THR A 183 -13.97 15.06 37.13
N ILE A 184 -12.77 14.76 36.61
CA ILE A 184 -11.53 15.46 36.94
C ILE A 184 -11.62 16.93 36.47
N LYS A 185 -12.07 17.19 35.23
CA LYS A 185 -12.28 18.55 34.71
C LYS A 185 -13.30 19.32 35.54
N ALA A 186 -14.42 18.70 35.93
CA ALA A 186 -15.43 19.30 36.80
C ALA A 186 -14.85 19.66 38.19
N GLY A 187 -13.87 18.89 38.69
CA GLY A 187 -13.12 19.18 39.92
C GLY A 187 -11.95 20.16 39.76
N MET A 188 -11.39 20.32 38.55
CA MET A 188 -10.16 21.10 38.27
C MET A 188 -10.40 22.55 37.81
N TYR A 189 -11.64 23.05 37.82
CA TYR A 189 -11.95 24.48 37.62
C TYR A 189 -11.39 25.42 38.71
N LYS A 190 -10.52 24.93 39.59
CA LYS A 190 -9.86 25.68 40.65
C LYS A 190 -8.35 25.87 40.49
N ASN A 191 -7.76 25.69 39.30
CA ASN A 191 -6.47 26.26 38.83
C ASN A 191 -5.78 25.28 37.86
N GLY A 192 -5.68 25.59 36.56
CA GLY A 192 -4.76 24.87 35.65
C GLY A 192 -5.22 24.75 34.19
N GLN A 193 -4.29 24.99 33.26
CA GLN A 193 -4.46 24.86 31.80
C GLN A 193 -4.92 23.46 31.37
N LEU A 194 -5.77 23.42 30.33
CA LEU A 194 -6.25 22.20 29.67
C LEU A 194 -5.07 21.38 29.10
N PRO A 195 -5.08 20.03 29.20
CA PRO A 195 -4.18 19.18 28.43
C PRO A 195 -4.47 19.35 26.94
N GLU A 196 -3.45 19.65 26.14
CA GLU A 196 -3.57 19.72 24.68
C GLU A 196 -4.06 18.37 24.13
N LEU A 197 -5.12 18.40 23.32
CA LEU A 197 -5.59 17.21 22.61
C LEU A 197 -4.48 16.73 21.67
N PRO A 198 -4.15 15.43 21.62
CA PRO A 198 -3.07 14.94 20.77
C PRO A 198 -3.36 15.28 19.31
N GLU A 199 -2.39 15.93 18.68
CA GLU A 199 -2.42 16.29 17.26
C GLU A 199 -2.56 15.06 16.35
N THR A 200 -2.96 15.28 15.09
CA THR A 200 -3.14 14.23 14.09
C THR A 200 -1.89 13.36 13.95
N LYS A 201 -2.00 12.07 14.23
CA LYS A 201 -0.90 11.10 14.10
C LYS A 201 -0.83 10.47 12.69
N PRO A 202 0.36 9.98 12.27
CA PRO A 202 0.52 9.15 11.08
C PRO A 202 -0.46 7.97 11.09
N TRP A 203 -0.91 7.52 9.91
CA TRP A 203 -1.90 6.44 9.80
C TRP A 203 -1.41 5.10 10.37
N VAL A 204 -0.10 4.85 10.27
CA VAL A 204 0.59 3.70 10.88
C VAL A 204 1.95 4.16 11.43
N ASP A 205 2.50 3.41 12.37
CA ASP A 205 3.80 3.71 12.99
C ASP A 205 4.97 3.60 12.00
N ASP A 206 6.06 4.29 12.32
CA ASP A 206 7.32 4.16 11.59
C ASP A 206 7.84 2.71 11.67
N GLY A 207 8.14 2.14 10.50
CA GLY A 207 8.56 0.74 10.37
C GLY A 207 7.42 -0.28 10.23
N PHE A 208 6.14 0.13 10.25
CA PHE A 208 5.00 -0.77 10.07
C PHE A 208 5.04 -1.57 8.75
N TRP A 209 5.53 -0.93 7.69
CA TRP A 209 5.65 -1.51 6.35
C TRP A 209 6.97 -2.24 6.11
N GLU A 210 7.88 -2.22 7.08
CA GLU A 210 9.15 -2.94 6.97
C GLU A 210 8.95 -4.39 7.40
N ILE A 211 9.56 -5.31 6.67
CA ILE A 211 9.61 -6.72 7.07
C ILE A 211 10.43 -6.75 8.37
N LYS A 212 9.76 -6.99 9.50
CA LYS A 212 10.44 -7.14 10.79
C LYS A 212 11.32 -8.38 10.70
N ARG A 213 12.63 -8.18 10.51
CA ARG A 213 13.63 -9.22 10.72
C ARG A 213 13.48 -9.69 12.16
N SER A 214 13.24 -10.98 12.34
CA SER A 214 13.28 -11.57 13.67
C SER A 214 14.63 -11.22 14.32
N ASN A 215 14.64 -10.77 15.57
CA ASN A 215 15.87 -10.55 16.37
C ASN A 215 16.59 -11.89 16.71
N ASN A 216 16.63 -12.81 15.77
CA ASN A 216 17.23 -14.12 15.90
C ASN A 216 18.42 -14.16 14.96
N ALA A 217 19.63 -14.02 15.51
CA ALA A 217 20.87 -13.92 14.74
C ALA A 217 21.08 -15.08 13.77
N ILE A 218 20.52 -16.27 14.09
CA ILE A 218 20.56 -17.44 13.22
C ILE A 218 19.70 -17.23 11.97
N VAL A 219 18.53 -16.61 12.14
CA VAL A 219 17.60 -16.32 11.05
C VAL A 219 18.17 -15.18 10.18
N ASP A 220 18.77 -14.15 10.78
CA ASP A 220 19.43 -13.07 10.03
C ASP A 220 20.62 -13.57 9.20
N GLU A 221 21.44 -14.45 9.74
CA GLU A 221 22.56 -15.06 9.02
C GLU A 221 22.06 -15.98 7.90
N ALA A 222 21.00 -16.76 8.14
CA ALA A 222 20.35 -17.56 7.09
C ALA A 222 19.76 -16.68 5.99
N TYR A 223 19.12 -15.56 6.32
CA TYR A 223 18.61 -14.59 5.35
C TYR A 223 19.74 -13.94 4.56
N LYS A 224 20.86 -13.60 5.20
CA LYS A 224 22.03 -13.03 4.54
C LYS A 224 22.62 -14.03 3.54
N GLN A 225 22.85 -15.27 3.96
CA GLN A 225 23.34 -16.33 3.07
C GLN A 225 22.38 -16.59 1.91
N PHE A 226 21.07 -16.61 2.17
CA PHE A 226 20.08 -16.74 1.12
C PHE A 226 20.09 -15.55 0.15
N SER A 227 20.24 -14.32 0.67
CA SER A 227 20.33 -13.10 -0.15
C SER A 227 21.59 -13.07 -1.02
N ASP A 228 22.72 -13.55 -0.49
CA ASP A 228 23.98 -13.66 -1.22
C ASP A 228 23.88 -14.69 -2.36
N VAL A 229 23.30 -15.86 -2.08
CA VAL A 229 23.02 -16.88 -3.10
C VAL A 229 22.06 -16.34 -4.17
N LEU A 230 21.01 -15.61 -3.77
CA LEU A 230 20.10 -14.95 -4.70
C LEU A 230 20.83 -13.93 -5.59
N HIS A 231 21.77 -13.18 -5.03
CA HIS A 231 22.57 -12.21 -5.76
C HIS A 231 23.45 -12.91 -6.80
N GLU A 232 24.11 -14.01 -6.44
CA GLU A 232 24.89 -14.82 -7.38
C GLU A 232 24.02 -15.40 -8.49
N CYS A 233 22.85 -15.95 -8.17
CA CYS A 233 21.91 -16.45 -9.17
C CYS A 233 21.48 -15.35 -10.16
N ARG A 234 21.24 -14.12 -9.67
CA ARG A 234 20.91 -12.97 -10.55
C ARG A 234 22.08 -12.62 -11.45
N LEU A 235 23.30 -12.63 -10.93
CA LEU A 235 24.51 -12.35 -11.69
C LEU A 235 24.72 -13.39 -12.80
N LEU A 236 24.52 -14.67 -12.47
CA LEU A 236 24.59 -15.79 -13.40
C LEU A 236 23.53 -15.66 -14.49
N ASN A 237 22.28 -15.36 -14.12
CA ASN A 237 21.21 -15.21 -15.09
C ASN A 237 21.45 -14.01 -16.03
N SER A 238 21.96 -12.90 -15.50
CA SER A 238 22.35 -11.74 -16.33
C SER A 238 23.49 -12.08 -17.28
N ARG A 239 24.51 -12.83 -16.82
CA ARG A 239 25.59 -13.33 -17.68
C ARG A 239 25.06 -14.27 -18.76
N ALA A 240 24.17 -15.19 -18.41
CA ALA A 240 23.55 -16.12 -19.36
C ALA A 240 22.75 -15.36 -20.43
N ALA A 241 21.90 -14.41 -20.04
CA ALA A 241 21.17 -13.55 -20.97
C ALA A 241 22.10 -12.74 -21.87
N HIS A 242 23.21 -12.23 -21.33
CA HIS A 242 24.22 -11.54 -22.12
C HIS A 242 24.85 -12.46 -23.17
N VAL A 243 25.27 -13.67 -22.80
CA VAL A 243 25.85 -14.66 -23.71
C VAL A 243 24.87 -15.07 -24.80
N ILE A 244 23.60 -15.29 -24.45
CA ILE A 244 22.53 -15.60 -25.42
C ILE A 244 22.41 -14.45 -26.43
N SER A 245 22.32 -13.20 -25.96
CA SER A 245 22.20 -12.04 -26.85
C SER A 245 23.41 -11.85 -27.77
N GLN A 246 24.63 -12.17 -27.29
CA GLN A 246 25.84 -12.15 -28.10
C GLN A 246 25.80 -13.24 -29.17
N ASN A 247 25.41 -14.46 -28.81
CA ASN A 247 25.30 -15.57 -29.75
C ASN A 247 24.23 -15.30 -30.82
N GLU A 248 23.06 -14.77 -30.45
CA GLU A 248 22.01 -14.39 -31.39
C GLU A 248 22.51 -13.35 -32.41
N ARG A 249 23.23 -12.32 -31.96
CA ARG A 249 23.87 -11.34 -32.86
C ARG A 249 24.89 -11.99 -33.79
N THR A 250 25.69 -12.91 -33.26
CA THR A 250 26.73 -13.63 -34.03
C THR A 250 26.10 -14.54 -35.09
N ILE A 251 24.98 -15.20 -34.77
CA ILE A 251 24.21 -16.04 -35.69
C ILE A 251 23.53 -15.19 -36.76
N SER A 252 22.92 -14.06 -36.40
CA SER A 252 22.32 -13.12 -37.36
C SER A 252 23.36 -12.53 -38.33
N LEU A 253 24.58 -12.26 -37.88
CA LEU A 253 25.67 -11.80 -38.74
C LEU A 253 26.17 -12.90 -39.70
N LYS A 254 26.17 -14.18 -39.29
CA LYS A 254 26.52 -15.32 -40.14
C LYS A 254 25.47 -15.65 -41.20
N ASN A 255 24.21 -15.31 -40.96
CA ASN A 255 23.10 -15.56 -41.88
C ASN A 255 22.86 -14.45 -42.91
N GLN A 256 23.71 -13.42 -42.97
CA GLN A 256 23.64 -12.45 -44.08
C GLN A 256 24.20 -13.08 -45.37
N PRO A 257 23.45 -13.04 -46.50
CA PRO A 257 23.93 -13.60 -47.76
C PRO A 257 25.16 -12.83 -48.23
N LYS A 258 26.23 -13.57 -48.61
CA LYS A 258 27.42 -12.99 -49.23
C LYS A 258 26.99 -12.28 -50.52
N GLN A 259 27.01 -10.96 -50.53
CA GLN A 259 26.94 -10.19 -51.78
C GLN A 259 28.22 -10.49 -52.56
N TYR A 260 28.10 -11.35 -53.58
CA TYR A 260 29.11 -11.45 -54.62
C TYR A 260 28.95 -10.22 -55.51
N ALA A 261 29.94 -9.32 -55.47
CA ALA A 261 30.03 -8.20 -56.40
C ALA A 261 30.32 -8.76 -57.80
N VAL A 262 29.48 -8.38 -58.77
CA VAL A 262 29.68 -8.57 -60.22
C VAL A 262 30.20 -7.26 -60.80
#